data_AF-A0A7J2UVZ3-F1
#
_entry.id   AF-A0A7J2UVZ3-F1
#
_cell.length_a   1.000
_cell.length_b   1.000
_cell.length_c   1.000
_cell.angle_alpha   90.00
_cell.angle_beta   90.00
_cell.angle_gamma   90.00
#
_symmetry.space_group_name_H-M   'P 1'
#
loop_
_entity.id
_entity.type
_entity.pdbx_description
1 polymer ?
#
loop_
_entity_poly.entity_id
_entity_poly.type
_entity_poly.pdbx_seq_one_letter_code
_entity_poly.pdbx_strand_id
1 'polypeptide(L)' 'MSEDSVIFIGKKPTMNYVLAVVTQFQQEKEKGDNPKVIIKARGRTISQAVDVAE' A
#
# COMPACT_ATOMS: atom_id res chain seq x y z
N MET A 1 18.16 7.22 -1.09
CA MET A 1 16.96 6.77 -0.34
C MET A 1 16.45 5.58 -1.10
N SER A 2 16.44 4.39 -0.49
CA SER A 2 15.77 3.22 -1.06
C SER A 2 14.38 3.66 -1.52
N GLU A 3 14.00 3.29 -2.74
CA GLU A 3 12.64 3.52 -3.25
C GLU A 3 11.68 2.67 -2.42
N ASP A 4 11.30 3.18 -1.25
CA ASP A 4 10.34 2.49 -0.41
C ASP A 4 9.06 2.29 -1.22
N SER A 5 8.55 1.08 -1.21
CA SER A 5 7.31 0.70 -1.89
C SER A 5 6.11 1.39 -1.22
N VAL A 6 5.80 2.61 -1.64
CA VAL A 6 4.78 3.49 -1.02
C VAL A 6 3.49 3.55 -1.86
N ILE A 7 2.34 3.35 -1.21
CA ILE A 7 1.01 3.46 -1.83
C ILE A 7 0.23 4.61 -1.18
N PHE A 8 -0.24 5.55 -2.01
CA PHE A 8 -1.02 6.71 -1.57
C PHE A 8 -2.53 6.48 -1.71
N ILE A 9 -3.26 6.57 -0.60
CA ILE A 9 -4.72 6.37 -0.55
C ILE A 9 -5.45 7.69 -0.81
N GLY A 10 -6.34 7.65 -1.81
CA GLY A 10 -7.11 8.77 -2.30
C GLY A 10 -8.59 8.41 -2.43
N LYS A 11 -9.24 8.84 -3.52
CA LYS A 11 -10.69 8.67 -3.73
C LYS A 11 -11.07 7.46 -4.60
N LYS A 12 -10.11 6.62 -5.02
CA LYS A 12 -10.46 5.41 -5.79
C LYS A 12 -11.19 4.39 -4.89
N PRO A 13 -11.95 3.44 -5.45
CA PRO A 13 -12.51 2.34 -4.66
C PRO A 13 -11.44 1.58 -3.88
N THR A 14 -11.76 1.15 -2.66
CA THR A 14 -10.84 0.49 -1.72
C THR A 14 -10.10 -0.70 -2.36
N MET A 15 -10.82 -1.53 -3.12
CA MET A 15 -10.24 -2.72 -3.77
C MET A 15 -9.10 -2.41 -4.75
N ASN A 16 -9.09 -1.24 -5.37
CA ASN A 16 -8.00 -0.85 -6.27
C ASN A 16 -6.68 -0.67 -5.50
N TYR A 17 -6.76 -0.20 -4.26
CA TYR A 17 -5.61 -0.04 -3.39
C TYR A 17 -5.16 -1.37 -2.80
N VAL A 18 -6.11 -2.24 -2.41
CA VAL A 18 -5.80 -3.61 -1.96
C VAL A 18 -5.04 -4.39 -3.04
N LEU A 19 -5.51 -4.33 -4.29
CA LEU A 19 -4.82 -4.97 -5.41
C LEU A 19 -3.38 -4.43 -5.57
N ALA A 20 -3.22 -3.11 -5.52
CA ALA A 20 -1.90 -2.48 -5.62
C ALA A 20 -0.96 -2.94 -4.47
N VAL A 21 -1.47 -3.02 -3.23
CA VAL A 21 -0.71 -3.51 -2.07
C VAL A 21 -0.26 -4.95 -2.30
N VAL A 22 -1.16 -5.84 -2.72
CA VAL A 22 -0.85 -7.26 -2.97
C VAL A 22 0.20 -7.41 -4.06
N THR A 23 0.02 -6.74 -5.20
CA THR A 23 0.97 -6.80 -6.32
C THR A 23 2.34 -6.30 -5.89
N GLN A 24 2.41 -5.19 -5.17
CA GLN A 24 3.67 -4.62 -4.73
C GLN A 24 4.35 -5.49 -3.66
N PHE A 25 3.57 -6.07 -2.75
CA PHE A 25 4.08 -6.98 -1.73
C PHE A 25 4.66 -8.27 -2.34
N GLN A 26 4.06 -8.79 -3.41
CA GLN A 26 4.61 -9.90 -4.18
C GLN A 26 5.94 -9.53 -4.85
N GLN A 27 6.02 -8.36 -5.47
CA GLN A 27 7.27 -7.86 -6.07
C GLN A 27 8.37 -7.65 -5.03
N GLU A 28 8.06 -7.14 -3.84
CA GLU A 28 9.03 -6.96 -2.77
C GLU A 28 9.50 -8.29 -2.17
N LYS A 29 8.62 -9.31 -2.12
CA LYS A 29 9.00 -10.67 -1.72
C LYS A 29 10.03 -11.29 -2.64
N GLU A 30 9.95 -11.01 -3.94
CA GLU A 30 10.92 -11.53 -4.92
C GLU A 30 12.28 -10.83 -4.82
N LYS A 31 12.33 -9.61 -4.26
CA LYS A 31 13.56 -8.81 -4.13
C LYS A 31 14.37 -9.11 -2.86
N GLY A 32 13.80 -9.73 -1.82
CA GLY A 32 14.53 -10.08 -0.60
C GLY A 32 13.66 -10.53 0.60
N ASP A 33 14.33 -10.84 1.71
CA ASP A 33 13.71 -11.52 2.87
C ASP A 33 12.77 -10.67 3.74
N ASN A 34 12.69 -9.35 3.51
CA ASN A 34 11.85 -8.44 4.31
C ASN A 34 10.99 -7.51 3.42
N PRO A 35 9.94 -8.06 2.77
CA PRO A 35 9.04 -7.27 1.93
C PRO A 35 8.32 -6.22 2.77
N LYS A 36 8.38 -4.96 2.32
CA LYS A 36 7.74 -3.84 3.02
C LYS A 36 6.98 -2.97 2.04
N VAL A 37 5.71 -2.72 2.37
CA VAL A 37 4.84 -1.77 1.66
C VAL A 37 4.38 -0.73 2.66
N ILE A 38 4.45 0.55 2.29
CA ILE A 38 4.09 1.68 3.15
C ILE A 38 2.82 2.33 2.61
N ILE A 39 1.74 2.29 3.40
CA ILE A 39 0.49 2.97 3.05
C ILE A 39 0.52 4.39 3.62
N LYS A 40 0.25 5.39 2.77
CA LYS A 40 0.17 6.81 3.18
C LYS A 40 -1.18 7.39 2.82
N ALA A 41 -1.80 8.09 3.78
CA ALA A 41 -3.07 8.76 3.62
C ALA A 41 -3.11 10.04 4.46
N ARG A 42 -4.07 10.93 4.17
CA ARG A 42 -4.27 12.15 4.96
C ARG A 42 -5.73 12.60 4.97
N GLY A 43 -6.15 13.23 6.07
CA GLY A 43 -7.51 13.72 6.24
C GLY A 43 -8.53 12.58 6.15
N ARG A 44 -9.64 12.81 5.44
CA ARG A 44 -10.76 11.85 5.38
C ARG A 44 -10.43 10.48 4.81
N THR A 45 -9.35 10.34 4.03
CA THR A 45 -8.97 9.05 3.42
C THR A 45 -8.17 8.16 4.35
N ILE A 46 -7.86 8.60 5.58
CA ILE A 46 -7.17 7.77 6.58
C ILE A 46 -8.03 6.56 6.94
N SER A 47 -9.34 6.70 7.10
CA SER A 47 -10.22 5.56 7.38
C SER A 47 -10.16 4.52 6.25
N GLN A 48 -10.18 4.96 4.99
CA GLN A 48 -10.01 4.05 3.85
C GLN A 48 -8.63 3.39 3.83
N ALA A 49 -7.59 4.03 4.36
CA ALA A 49 -6.26 3.43 4.46
C ALA A 49 -6.20 2.34 5.54
N VAL A 50 -6.98 2.48 6.61
CA VAL A 50 -7.17 1.43 7.61
C VAL A 50 -7.89 0.24 6.97
N ASP A 51 -8.97 0.47 6.21
CA ASP A 51 -9.69 -0.59 5.50
C ASP A 51 -8.83 -1.36 4.48
N VAL A 52 -7.78 -0.72 3.94
CA VAL A 52 -6.83 -1.34 3.01
C VAL A 52 -5.74 -2.13 3.74
N ALA A 53 -5.50 -1.83 5.02
CA ALA A 53 -4.41 -2.41 5.81
C ALA A 53 -4.86 -3.56 6.73
N GLU A 54 -6.15 -3.64 7.11
CA GLU A 54 -6.75 -4.82 7.77
C GLU A 54 -6.80 -6.04 6.82
#